data_AF-A0A3M1AVT5-F1
#
_entry.id   AF-A0A3M1AVT5-F1
#
_cell.length_a   1.000
_cell.length_b   1.000
_cell.length_c   1.000
_cell.angle_alpha   90.00
_cell.angle_beta   90.00
_cell.angle_gamma   90.00
#
_symmetry.space_group_name_H-M   'P 1'
#
loop_
_entity.id
_entity.type
_entity.pdbx_description
1 polymer ?
#
loop_
_entity_poly.entity_id
_entity_poly.type
_entity_poly.pdbx_seq_one_letter_code
_entity_poly.pdbx_strand_id
1 'polypeptide(L)'
;MERTKVNSDTRNRGVVLISLIGVLSVVSILGLTFFSMVHFDLTRTEAFETRLQAAYLAQAGVEAAIERLVTDRNDWDALNEVWALDDELFRAPKLYSKKLMIGEKRSSVVGGYDVTRQYDAKGRLIRGIEDEESKIKLVPEMKEVLTRYLGIPEAAVERLIETKDTSTIDEEKVQFLTRYGHGRININTAPVEVLAALPELTPELAQRIVDYRNGTDRISGTEDDQNFPSVEALRWVPGFSDHLWQRLRPYLAVHSDTFTIRALGRIVRAGAHPVRSRITVVIDRRATPVKILFRAER
;
A
#
# COMPACT_ATOMS: atom_id res chain seq x y z
N MET A 1 34.64 -0.23 -86.34
CA MET A 1 33.72 -0.03 -85.19
C MET A 1 33.20 -1.40 -84.76
N GLU A 2 33.90 -2.03 -83.83
CA GLU A 2 33.62 -3.36 -83.33
C GLU A 2 32.51 -3.26 -82.28
N ARG A 3 31.28 -3.70 -82.62
CA ARG A 3 30.19 -3.84 -81.64
C ARG A 3 30.33 -5.19 -80.96
N THR A 4 30.83 -5.19 -79.73
CA THR A 4 30.89 -6.34 -78.84
C THR A 4 29.50 -6.97 -78.69
N LYS A 5 29.33 -8.20 -79.20
CA LYS A 5 28.18 -9.05 -78.88
C LYS A 5 28.23 -9.38 -77.39
N VAL A 6 27.50 -8.63 -76.59
CA VAL A 6 27.26 -8.98 -75.19
C VAL A 6 26.52 -10.33 -75.18
N ASN A 7 27.17 -11.34 -74.61
CA ASN A 7 26.70 -12.72 -74.59
C ASN A 7 25.33 -12.79 -73.89
N SER A 8 24.26 -13.15 -74.60
CA SER A 8 22.88 -13.15 -74.05
C SER A 8 22.73 -14.06 -72.83
N ASP A 9 23.57 -15.10 -72.76
CA ASP A 9 23.62 -16.06 -71.67
C ASP A 9 24.16 -15.43 -70.36
N THR A 10 25.15 -14.52 -70.43
CA THR A 10 25.64 -13.81 -69.23
C THR A 10 24.65 -12.76 -68.72
N ARG A 11 23.90 -12.12 -69.62
CA ARG A 11 22.82 -11.18 -69.26
C ARG A 11 21.66 -11.90 -68.55
N ASN A 12 21.22 -13.05 -69.05
CA ASN A 12 20.15 -13.83 -68.42
C ASN A 12 20.58 -14.40 -67.06
N ARG A 13 21.82 -14.86 -66.93
CA ARG A 13 22.40 -15.29 -65.63
C ARG A 13 22.46 -14.13 -64.61
N GLY A 14 22.76 -12.91 -65.05
CA GLY A 14 22.73 -11.71 -64.20
C GLY A 14 21.33 -11.37 -63.70
N VAL A 15 20.31 -11.44 -64.57
CA VAL A 15 18.90 -11.17 -64.20
C VAL A 15 18.38 -12.23 -63.23
N VAL A 16 18.72 -13.50 -63.44
CA VAL A 16 18.37 -14.60 -62.52
C VAL A 16 19.02 -14.37 -61.15
N LEU A 17 20.28 -13.97 -61.10
CA LEU A 17 20.97 -13.68 -59.84
C LEU A 17 20.33 -12.51 -59.08
N ILE A 18 20.01 -11.40 -59.76
CA ILE A 18 19.35 -10.24 -59.14
C ILE A 18 17.97 -10.62 -58.62
N SER A 19 17.21 -11.40 -59.39
CA SER A 19 15.87 -11.87 -58.98
C SER A 19 15.96 -12.81 -57.78
N LEU A 20 16.95 -13.71 -57.76
CA LEU A 20 17.20 -14.64 -56.64
C LEU A 20 17.57 -13.87 -55.37
N ILE A 21 18.48 -12.90 -55.47
CA ILE A 21 18.88 -12.05 -54.34
C ILE A 21 17.68 -11.23 -53.85
N GLY A 22 16.84 -10.69 -54.75
CA GLY A 22 15.63 -9.97 -54.39
C GLY A 22 14.65 -10.83 -53.60
N VAL A 23 14.34 -12.04 -54.12
CA VAL A 23 13.46 -13.00 -53.43
C VAL A 23 14.04 -13.42 -52.09
N LEU A 24 15.34 -13.75 -52.03
CA LEU A 24 16.01 -14.13 -50.79
C LEU A 24 15.99 -12.98 -49.77
N SER A 25 16.20 -11.75 -50.20
CA SER A 25 16.17 -10.57 -49.33
C SER A 25 14.79 -10.38 -48.72
N VAL A 26 13.72 -10.49 -49.53
CA VAL A 26 12.34 -10.39 -49.04
C VAL A 26 12.01 -11.51 -48.06
N VAL A 27 12.39 -12.76 -48.36
CA VAL A 27 12.19 -13.90 -47.47
C VAL A 27 12.97 -13.74 -46.16
N SER A 28 14.22 -13.25 -46.22
CA SER A 28 15.02 -12.99 -45.03
C SER A 28 14.42 -11.89 -44.16
N ILE A 29 13.92 -10.79 -44.75
CA ILE A 29 13.26 -9.72 -44.00
C ILE A 29 11.98 -10.25 -43.34
N LEU A 30 11.15 -10.98 -44.08
CA LEU A 30 9.94 -11.61 -43.52
C LEU A 30 10.30 -12.58 -42.38
N GLY A 31 11.30 -13.43 -42.57
CA GLY A 31 11.78 -14.35 -41.55
C GLY A 31 12.27 -13.64 -40.28
N LEU A 32 13.05 -12.57 -40.42
CA LEU A 32 13.53 -11.76 -39.30
C LEU A 32 12.38 -11.06 -38.57
N THR A 33 11.45 -10.44 -39.31
CA THR A 33 10.28 -9.77 -38.70
C THR A 33 9.39 -10.76 -37.93
N PHE A 34 9.14 -11.94 -38.51
CA PHE A 34 8.38 -12.99 -37.84
C PHE A 34 9.10 -13.51 -36.60
N PHE A 35 10.41 -13.76 -36.69
CA PHE A 35 11.22 -14.19 -35.56
C PHE A 35 11.21 -13.16 -34.42
N SER A 36 11.39 -11.88 -34.73
CA SER A 36 11.29 -10.80 -33.75
C SER A 36 9.89 -10.75 -33.13
N MET A 37 8.82 -10.85 -33.93
CA MET A 37 7.45 -10.84 -33.44
C MET A 37 7.18 -11.96 -32.43
N VAL A 38 7.53 -13.20 -32.77
CA VAL A 38 7.37 -14.35 -31.87
C VAL A 38 8.17 -14.18 -30.58
N HIS A 39 9.41 -13.69 -30.68
CA HIS A 39 10.23 -13.44 -29.49
C HIS A 39 9.61 -12.38 -28.58
N PHE A 40 9.11 -11.28 -29.15
CA PHE A 40 8.42 -10.23 -28.39
C PHE A 40 7.15 -10.77 -27.70
N ASP A 41 6.35 -11.59 -28.37
CA ASP A 41 5.12 -12.16 -27.81
C ASP A 41 5.41 -13.11 -26.64
N LEU A 42 6.47 -13.93 -26.75
CA LEU A 42 6.90 -14.81 -25.68
C LEU A 42 7.37 -14.04 -24.44
N THR A 43 8.22 -13.03 -24.61
CA THR A 43 8.70 -12.21 -23.48
C THR A 43 7.56 -11.44 -22.81
N ARG A 44 6.58 -10.95 -23.60
CA ARG A 44 5.39 -10.27 -23.06
C ARG A 44 4.52 -11.19 -22.23
N THR A 45 4.32 -12.42 -22.69
CA THR A 45 3.51 -13.43 -21.96
C THR A 45 4.13 -13.76 -20.61
N GLU A 46 5.46 -13.93 -20.57
CA GLU A 46 6.18 -14.20 -19.32
C GLU A 46 6.09 -13.02 -18.34
N ALA A 47 6.21 -11.78 -18.84
CA ALA A 47 6.07 -10.58 -18.04
C ALA A 47 4.64 -10.40 -17.51
N PHE A 48 3.62 -10.73 -18.32
CA PHE A 48 2.22 -10.71 -17.93
C PHE A 48 1.93 -11.74 -16.83
N GLU A 49 2.36 -12.99 -17.02
CA GLU A 49 2.21 -14.06 -16.02
C GLU A 49 2.85 -13.67 -14.68
N THR A 50 4.07 -13.12 -14.72
CA THR A 50 4.80 -12.71 -13.51
C THR A 50 4.10 -11.56 -12.79
N ARG A 51 3.52 -10.61 -13.52
CA ARG A 51 2.72 -9.52 -12.94
C ARG A 51 1.44 -10.06 -12.30
N LEU A 52 0.76 -11.00 -12.95
CA LEU A 52 -0.44 -11.63 -12.41
C LEU A 52 -0.12 -12.42 -11.12
N GLN A 53 0.98 -13.16 -11.10
CA GLN A 53 1.47 -13.84 -9.89
C GLN A 53 1.77 -12.85 -8.75
N ALA A 54 2.43 -11.73 -9.04
CA ALA A 54 2.67 -10.70 -8.04
C ALA A 54 1.36 -10.07 -7.51
N ALA A 55 0.36 -9.85 -8.37
CA ALA A 55 -0.95 -9.35 -7.97
C ALA A 55 -1.69 -10.34 -7.05
N TYR A 56 -1.69 -11.64 -7.38
CA TYR A 56 -2.28 -12.67 -6.51
C TYR A 56 -1.56 -12.80 -5.17
N LEU A 57 -0.23 -12.65 -5.14
CA LEU A 57 0.51 -12.59 -3.88
C LEU A 57 0.10 -11.37 -3.05
N ALA A 58 -0.02 -10.20 -3.67
CA ALA A 58 -0.51 -9.01 -2.98
C ALA A 58 -1.92 -9.23 -2.41
N GLN A 59 -2.81 -9.90 -3.16
CA GLN A 59 -4.14 -10.28 -2.68
C GLN A 59 -4.05 -11.22 -1.48
N ALA A 60 -3.18 -12.23 -1.51
CA ALA A 60 -2.98 -13.14 -0.38
C ALA A 60 -2.51 -12.39 0.88
N GLY A 61 -1.69 -11.36 0.72
CA GLY A 61 -1.31 -10.47 1.83
C GLY A 61 -2.51 -9.69 2.41
N VAL A 62 -3.42 -9.20 1.55
CA VAL A 62 -4.66 -8.56 2.01
C VAL A 62 -5.53 -9.54 2.79
N GLU A 63 -5.74 -10.76 2.28
CA GLU A 63 -6.55 -11.77 2.98
C GLU A 63 -5.93 -12.17 4.33
N ALA A 64 -4.60 -12.34 4.39
CA ALA A 64 -3.90 -12.63 5.63
C ALA A 64 -4.06 -11.51 6.67
N ALA A 65 -4.02 -10.25 6.22
CA ALA A 65 -4.26 -9.10 7.09
C ALA A 65 -5.72 -9.01 7.58
N ILE A 66 -6.69 -9.27 6.71
CA ILE A 66 -8.11 -9.34 7.07
C ILE A 66 -8.34 -10.44 8.12
N GLU A 67 -7.80 -11.63 7.90
CA GLU A 67 -7.92 -12.75 8.84
C GLU A 67 -7.41 -12.35 10.23
N ARG A 68 -6.27 -11.66 10.30
CA ARG A 68 -5.72 -11.19 11.57
C ARG A 68 -6.63 -10.19 12.28
N LEU A 69 -7.16 -9.22 11.55
CA LEU A 69 -8.04 -8.18 12.08
C LEU A 69 -9.40 -8.72 12.56
N VAL A 70 -9.87 -9.82 11.94
CA VAL A 70 -11.12 -10.50 12.32
C VAL A 70 -10.92 -11.49 13.46
N THR A 71 -9.74 -12.11 13.55
CA THR A 71 -9.40 -13.06 14.62
C THR A 71 -9.07 -12.34 15.92
N ASP A 72 -8.80 -11.04 15.90
CA ASP A 72 -8.59 -10.23 17.11
C ASP A 72 -9.85 -10.17 17.98
N ARG A 73 -9.70 -10.38 19.29
CA ARG A 73 -10.84 -10.68 20.20
C ARG A 73 -10.94 -9.78 21.42
N ASN A 74 -10.03 -8.85 21.61
CA ASN A 74 -10.10 -7.92 22.74
C ASN A 74 -11.02 -6.73 22.42
N ASP A 75 -11.32 -5.96 23.47
CA ASP A 75 -12.29 -4.85 23.41
C ASP A 75 -11.65 -3.52 22.99
N TRP A 76 -10.38 -3.51 22.61
CA TRP A 76 -9.63 -2.33 22.18
C TRP A 76 -8.68 -2.70 21.03
N ASP A 77 -8.20 -1.69 20.30
CA ASP A 77 -7.13 -1.84 19.33
C ASP A 77 -5.98 -0.90 19.67
N ALA A 78 -4.76 -1.39 19.60
CA ALA A 78 -3.54 -0.69 19.99
C ALA A 78 -2.34 -1.04 19.09
N LEU A 79 -1.28 -0.23 19.17
CA LEU A 79 -0.11 -0.37 18.29
C LEU A 79 0.83 -1.52 18.65
N ASN A 80 0.68 -2.12 19.84
CA ASN A 80 1.44 -3.30 20.29
C ASN A 80 0.69 -4.63 20.03
N GLU A 81 -0.38 -4.61 19.26
CA GLU A 81 -1.13 -5.79 18.90
C GLU A 81 -0.59 -6.49 17.66
N VAL A 82 -0.96 -7.74 17.50
CA VAL A 82 -0.42 -8.59 16.43
C VAL A 82 -0.76 -8.06 15.03
N TRP A 83 -1.88 -7.35 14.86
CA TRP A 83 -2.20 -6.72 13.57
C TRP A 83 -1.30 -5.50 13.25
N ALA A 84 -0.82 -4.81 14.28
CA ALA A 84 -0.01 -3.60 14.17
C ALA A 84 1.49 -3.89 14.12
N LEU A 85 1.91 -5.00 14.71
CA LEU A 85 3.30 -5.45 14.77
C LEU A 85 3.75 -6.18 13.50
N ASP A 86 5.01 -6.00 13.16
CA ASP A 86 5.66 -6.62 11.99
C ASP A 86 6.01 -8.10 12.23
N ASP A 87 4.99 -8.96 12.27
CA ASP A 87 5.14 -10.42 12.40
C ASP A 87 5.81 -11.04 11.14
N GLU A 88 6.58 -12.12 11.33
CA GLU A 88 7.07 -12.96 10.22
C GLU A 88 5.91 -13.49 9.35
N LEU A 89 4.72 -13.66 9.93
CA LEU A 89 3.49 -14.01 9.21
C LEU A 89 3.11 -12.98 8.13
N PHE A 90 3.39 -11.69 8.33
CA PHE A 90 3.20 -10.66 7.31
C PHE A 90 4.29 -10.66 6.23
N ARG A 91 5.34 -11.49 6.41
CA ARG A 91 6.41 -11.72 5.45
C ARG A 91 6.42 -13.17 5.03
N ALA A 92 5.47 -13.61 4.23
CA ALA A 92 5.47 -15.00 3.77
C ALA A 92 6.72 -15.31 2.91
N PRO A 93 7.75 -16.00 3.45
CA PRO A 93 8.98 -16.23 2.72
C PRO A 93 8.71 -17.40 1.78
N LYS A 94 8.73 -17.15 0.47
CA LYS A 94 8.70 -18.18 -0.58
C LYS A 94 7.40 -19.00 -0.65
N LEU A 95 6.23 -18.35 -0.65
CA LEU A 95 4.95 -18.99 -1.04
C LEU A 95 5.03 -19.69 -2.40
N TYR A 96 5.77 -19.08 -3.33
CA TYR A 96 6.04 -19.66 -4.63
C TYR A 96 7.53 -19.90 -4.77
N SER A 97 7.97 -21.16 -4.78
CA SER A 97 9.35 -21.50 -5.14
C SER A 97 9.33 -22.51 -6.29
N LYS A 98 9.72 -22.06 -7.49
CA LYS A 98 9.89 -22.94 -8.65
C LYS A 98 11.36 -22.98 -9.00
N LYS A 99 11.96 -24.18 -8.89
CA LYS A 99 13.27 -24.44 -9.47
C LYS A 99 13.06 -24.73 -10.96
N LEU A 100 13.51 -23.82 -11.81
CA LEU A 100 13.46 -23.97 -13.25
C LEU A 100 14.88 -24.22 -13.76
N MET A 101 15.04 -25.24 -14.60
CA MET A 101 16.29 -25.43 -15.35
C MET A 101 16.18 -24.57 -16.61
N ILE A 102 17.02 -23.54 -16.73
CA ILE A 102 17.15 -22.74 -17.95
C ILE A 102 18.59 -22.95 -18.45
N GLY A 103 18.77 -23.87 -19.40
CA GLY A 103 20.11 -24.35 -19.79
C GLY A 103 20.82 -25.12 -18.67
N GLU A 104 22.13 -24.93 -18.51
CA GLU A 104 22.92 -25.53 -17.42
C GLU A 104 22.77 -24.80 -16.06
N LYS A 105 22.07 -23.67 -16.02
CA LYS A 105 21.89 -22.87 -14.80
C LYS A 105 20.56 -23.19 -14.11
N ARG A 106 20.63 -23.54 -12.83
CA ARG A 106 19.47 -23.57 -11.92
C ARG A 106 18.98 -22.13 -11.73
N SER A 107 17.81 -21.81 -12.26
CA SER A 107 17.12 -20.56 -11.98
C SER A 107 16.03 -20.81 -10.92
N SER A 108 16.06 -20.05 -9.82
CA SER A 108 15.00 -20.07 -8.82
C SER A 108 14.05 -18.90 -9.04
N VAL A 109 12.76 -19.19 -9.15
CA VAL A 109 11.71 -18.19 -9.00
C VAL A 109 11.25 -18.24 -7.55
N VAL A 110 11.27 -17.09 -6.88
CA VAL A 110 10.82 -16.94 -5.50
C VAL A 110 9.77 -15.85 -5.42
N GLY A 111 8.62 -16.17 -4.86
CA GLY A 111 7.48 -15.28 -4.67
C GLY A 111 6.98 -15.24 -3.22
N GLY A 112 6.56 -14.06 -2.78
CA GLY A 112 5.93 -13.84 -1.47
C GLY A 112 5.16 -12.53 -1.43
N TYR A 113 4.43 -12.33 -0.34
CA TYR A 113 3.82 -11.03 -0.02
C TYR A 113 4.51 -10.40 1.19
N ASP A 114 4.30 -9.10 1.35
CA ASP A 114 4.81 -8.33 2.46
C ASP A 114 3.77 -7.27 2.87
N VAL A 115 3.23 -7.40 4.07
CA VAL A 115 2.30 -6.46 4.71
C VAL A 115 2.95 -5.84 5.95
N THR A 116 4.29 -5.83 6.05
CA THR A 116 4.96 -5.15 7.16
C THR A 116 4.86 -3.63 7.02
N ARG A 117 4.72 -2.96 8.16
CA ARG A 117 4.73 -1.51 8.29
C ARG A 117 6.04 -0.96 7.77
N GLN A 118 5.91 -0.16 6.72
CA GLN A 118 7.04 0.56 6.18
C GLN A 118 6.63 1.97 5.87
N TYR A 119 7.49 2.89 6.26
CA TYR A 119 7.30 4.30 6.07
C TYR A 119 8.30 4.80 5.02
N ASP A 120 7.90 5.81 4.25
CA ASP A 120 8.85 6.55 3.43
C ASP A 120 9.68 7.53 4.28
N ALA A 121 10.62 8.24 3.64
CA ALA A 121 11.48 9.22 4.32
C ALA A 121 10.69 10.40 4.95
N LYS A 122 9.41 10.55 4.61
CA LYS A 122 8.51 11.57 5.14
C LYS A 122 7.60 11.02 6.25
N GLY A 123 7.80 9.78 6.69
CA GLY A 123 6.99 9.16 7.73
C GLY A 123 5.64 8.61 7.25
N ARG A 124 5.38 8.55 5.93
CA ARG A 124 4.08 8.06 5.41
C ARG A 124 4.08 6.55 5.25
N LEU A 125 3.04 5.89 5.72
CA LEU A 125 2.91 4.44 5.60
C LEU A 125 2.72 4.01 4.13
N ILE A 126 3.71 3.31 3.58
CA ILE A 126 3.71 2.79 2.19
C ILE A 126 3.35 1.30 2.11
N ARG A 127 3.48 0.57 3.22
CA ARG A 127 3.13 -0.85 3.40
C ARG A 127 2.71 -1.05 4.85
N GLY A 128 1.84 -2.01 5.15
CA GLY A 128 1.35 -2.24 6.51
C GLY A 128 -0.15 -2.10 6.66
N ILE A 129 -0.60 -2.29 7.90
CA ILE A 129 -1.95 -2.02 8.35
C ILE A 129 -1.96 -0.69 9.12
N GLU A 130 -2.88 0.18 8.74
CA GLU A 130 -3.11 1.49 9.34
C GLU A 130 -4.52 1.52 9.92
N ASP A 131 -4.64 1.99 11.15
CA ASP A 131 -5.93 2.26 11.78
C ASP A 131 -6.48 3.60 11.26
N GLU A 132 -7.67 3.60 10.65
CA GLU A 132 -8.29 4.83 10.17
C GLU A 132 -8.91 5.66 11.29
N GLU A 133 -9.24 5.07 12.44
CA GLU A 133 -9.74 5.77 13.62
C GLU A 133 -8.61 6.40 14.45
N SER A 134 -7.35 6.16 14.09
CA SER A 134 -6.22 6.96 14.58
C SER A 134 -6.19 8.39 14.01
N LYS A 135 -7.08 8.72 13.05
CA LYS A 135 -7.10 9.97 12.28
C LYS A 135 -8.41 10.74 12.45
N ILE A 136 -8.40 12.01 12.07
CA ILE A 136 -9.60 12.86 12.08
C ILE A 136 -10.42 12.60 10.81
N LYS A 137 -11.67 12.21 11.01
CA LYS A 137 -12.59 11.98 9.89
C LYS A 137 -13.04 13.30 9.26
N LEU A 138 -13.01 13.37 7.94
CA LEU A 138 -13.44 14.52 7.15
C LEU A 138 -14.97 14.58 7.07
N VAL A 139 -15.59 15.19 8.08
CA VAL A 139 -17.04 15.43 8.17
C VAL A 139 -17.33 16.86 8.63
N PRO A 140 -18.50 17.44 8.29
CA PRO A 140 -18.86 18.82 8.68
C PRO A 140 -18.76 19.09 10.18
N GLU A 141 -19.08 18.11 11.02
CA GLU A 141 -19.04 18.21 12.48
C GLU A 141 -17.62 18.43 13.01
N MET A 142 -16.58 18.03 12.26
CA MET A 142 -15.18 18.23 12.61
C MET A 142 -14.59 19.52 12.02
N LYS A 143 -15.41 20.39 11.39
CA LYS A 143 -14.92 21.62 10.77
C LYS A 143 -14.18 22.53 11.75
N GLU A 144 -14.67 22.68 12.98
CA GLU A 144 -13.98 23.46 14.02
C GLU A 144 -12.62 22.83 14.38
N VAL A 145 -12.57 21.51 14.57
CA VAL A 145 -11.34 20.75 14.86
C VAL A 145 -10.29 20.95 13.75
N LEU A 146 -10.70 20.78 12.50
CA LEU A 146 -9.81 20.89 11.34
C LEU A 146 -9.27 22.30 11.13
N THR A 147 -10.10 23.32 11.36
CA THR A 147 -9.72 24.72 11.13
C THR A 147 -8.93 25.30 12.29
N ARG A 148 -9.49 25.22 13.50
CA ARG A 148 -8.96 25.89 14.68
C ARG A 148 -7.74 25.20 15.27
N TYR A 149 -7.74 23.87 15.28
CA TYR A 149 -6.71 23.12 16.00
C TYR A 149 -5.68 22.48 15.08
N LEU A 150 -6.10 21.95 13.91
CA LEU A 150 -5.14 21.45 12.91
C LEU A 150 -4.61 22.56 11.98
N GLY A 151 -5.18 23.77 12.05
CA GLY A 151 -4.71 24.94 11.30
C GLY A 151 -4.90 24.80 9.79
N ILE A 152 -5.93 24.09 9.34
CA ILE A 152 -6.28 23.97 7.93
C ILE A 152 -7.17 25.16 7.55
N PRO A 153 -6.87 25.93 6.48
CA PRO A 153 -7.73 27.03 6.04
C PRO A 153 -9.16 26.55 5.78
N GLU A 154 -10.16 27.33 6.20
CA GLU A 154 -11.58 26.96 6.09
C GLU A 154 -11.98 26.57 4.65
N ALA A 155 -11.56 27.37 3.66
CA ALA A 155 -11.80 27.07 2.25
C ALA A 155 -11.18 25.74 1.79
N ALA A 156 -10.07 25.31 2.40
CA ALA A 156 -9.47 24.01 2.11
C ALA A 156 -10.24 22.85 2.79
N VAL A 157 -10.75 23.07 4.01
CA VAL A 157 -11.64 22.10 4.69
C VAL A 157 -12.93 21.87 3.89
N GLU A 158 -13.53 22.92 3.35
CA GLU A 158 -14.74 22.79 2.52
C GLU A 158 -14.48 21.96 1.26
N ARG A 159 -13.39 22.25 0.54
CA ARG A 159 -12.97 21.43 -0.61
C ARG A 159 -12.66 19.99 -0.21
N LEU A 160 -11.99 19.76 0.92
CA LEU A 160 -11.72 18.39 1.39
C LEU A 160 -13.00 17.59 1.61
N ILE A 161 -13.99 18.19 2.27
CA ILE A 161 -15.25 17.52 2.60
C ILE A 161 -16.06 17.26 1.34
N GLU A 162 -16.11 18.23 0.42
CA GLU A 162 -16.91 18.14 -0.81
C GLU A 162 -16.25 17.31 -1.92
N THR A 163 -15.04 17.71 -2.33
CA THR A 163 -14.36 17.17 -3.52
C THR A 163 -13.29 16.14 -3.19
N LYS A 164 -12.93 16.01 -1.92
CA LYS A 164 -11.88 15.09 -1.43
C LYS A 164 -10.49 15.43 -1.96
N ASP A 165 -10.30 16.69 -2.35
CA ASP A 165 -9.05 17.19 -2.89
C ASP A 165 -8.09 17.60 -1.77
N THR A 166 -6.99 16.87 -1.64
CA THR A 166 -5.91 17.13 -0.68
C THR A 166 -4.80 18.00 -1.26
N SER A 167 -4.88 18.42 -2.53
CA SER A 167 -3.80 19.15 -3.23
C SER A 167 -3.43 20.49 -2.58
N THR A 168 -4.37 21.09 -1.85
CA THR A 168 -4.21 22.40 -1.22
C THR A 168 -3.75 22.33 0.24
N ILE A 169 -3.35 21.15 0.71
CA ILE A 169 -3.00 20.89 2.11
C ILE A 169 -1.58 20.37 2.20
N ASP A 170 -0.86 20.83 3.21
CA ASP A 170 0.47 20.34 3.56
C ASP A 170 0.44 18.81 3.65
N GLU A 171 1.34 18.15 2.92
CA GLU A 171 1.39 16.68 2.86
C GLU A 171 1.47 16.03 4.26
N GLU A 172 2.09 16.72 5.21
CA GLU A 172 2.21 16.31 6.62
C GLU A 172 0.86 16.26 7.33
N LYS A 173 -0.04 17.21 7.07
CA LYS A 173 -1.38 17.21 7.70
C LYS A 173 -2.28 16.17 7.07
N VAL A 174 -2.06 15.81 5.80
CA VAL A 174 -2.87 14.80 5.10
C VAL A 174 -2.82 13.44 5.79
N GLN A 175 -1.71 13.09 6.47
CA GLN A 175 -1.60 11.82 7.18
C GLN A 175 -2.51 11.72 8.41
N PHE A 176 -2.93 12.86 8.97
CA PHE A 176 -3.82 12.95 10.13
C PHE A 176 -5.30 12.91 9.76
N LEU A 177 -5.63 12.78 8.48
CA LEU A 177 -6.99 12.87 7.96
C LEU A 177 -7.45 11.53 7.38
N THR A 178 -8.70 11.18 7.60
CA THR A 178 -9.35 10.03 6.96
C THR A 178 -10.69 10.40 6.34
N ARG A 179 -11.05 9.64 5.31
CA ARG A 179 -12.38 9.65 4.70
C ARG A 179 -13.26 8.49 5.18
N TYR A 180 -12.68 7.56 5.93
CA TYR A 180 -13.31 6.34 6.38
C TYR A 180 -13.45 6.37 7.91
N GLY A 181 -13.96 5.30 8.54
CA GLY A 181 -14.18 5.27 9.98
C GLY A 181 -15.50 5.89 10.43
N HIS A 182 -15.69 5.95 11.74
CA HIS A 182 -16.96 6.33 12.38
C HIS A 182 -16.94 7.70 13.06
N GLY A 183 -15.82 8.43 12.97
CA GLY A 183 -15.69 9.81 13.47
C GLY A 183 -15.28 9.93 14.94
N ARG A 184 -15.14 8.80 15.64
CA ARG A 184 -14.41 8.74 16.91
C ARG A 184 -12.95 8.44 16.65
N ILE A 185 -12.10 8.89 17.56
CA ILE A 185 -10.65 8.78 17.50
C ILE A 185 -10.20 7.73 18.51
N ASN A 186 -9.48 6.72 18.04
CA ASN A 186 -8.91 5.69 18.89
C ASN A 186 -7.71 6.23 19.67
N ILE A 187 -7.84 6.35 20.99
CA ILE A 187 -6.79 6.90 21.86
C ILE A 187 -5.55 6.01 21.99
N ASN A 188 -5.65 4.72 21.66
CA ASN A 188 -4.54 3.79 21.72
C ASN A 188 -3.65 3.83 20.47
N THR A 189 -4.13 4.44 19.37
CA THR A 189 -3.42 4.48 18.08
C THR A 189 -3.22 5.90 17.55
N ALA A 190 -4.06 6.86 17.95
CA ALA A 190 -3.97 8.24 17.47
C ALA A 190 -2.63 8.92 17.83
N PRO A 191 -2.00 9.66 16.91
CA PRO A 191 -0.81 10.43 17.21
C PRO A 191 -1.15 11.69 18.03
N VAL A 192 -0.12 12.30 18.62
CA VAL A 192 -0.25 13.45 19.52
C VAL A 192 -0.98 14.61 18.84
N GLU A 193 -0.69 14.85 17.57
CA GLU A 193 -1.25 15.93 16.76
C GLU A 193 -2.75 15.75 16.56
N VAL A 194 -3.22 14.51 16.36
CA VAL A 194 -4.64 14.19 16.20
C VAL A 194 -5.37 14.38 17.53
N LEU A 195 -4.76 13.94 18.64
CA LEU A 195 -5.34 14.15 19.96
C LEU A 195 -5.39 15.63 20.33
N ALA A 196 -4.30 16.37 20.14
CA ALA A 196 -4.22 17.81 20.40
C ALA A 196 -5.16 18.64 19.52
N ALA A 197 -5.68 18.05 18.43
CA ALA A 197 -6.71 18.68 17.61
C ALA A 197 -8.10 18.69 18.28
N LEU A 198 -8.31 17.90 19.33
CA LEU A 198 -9.60 17.82 20.02
C LEU A 198 -9.88 19.04 20.89
N PRO A 199 -11.16 19.46 21.00
CA PRO A 199 -11.53 20.60 21.84
C PRO A 199 -11.11 20.38 23.30
N GLU A 200 -10.51 21.41 23.91
CA GLU A 200 -10.04 21.40 25.31
C GLU A 200 -8.88 20.45 25.63
N LEU A 201 -8.37 19.70 24.66
CA LEU A 201 -7.16 18.89 24.85
C LEU A 201 -5.93 19.69 24.41
N THR A 202 -5.11 20.13 25.37
CA THR A 202 -3.88 20.85 25.04
C THR A 202 -2.81 19.89 24.52
N PRO A 203 -1.82 20.36 23.72
CA PRO A 203 -0.71 19.53 23.26
C PRO A 203 0.02 18.81 24.40
N GLU A 204 0.18 19.46 25.56
CA GLU A 204 0.85 18.87 26.73
C GLU A 204 0.01 17.77 27.39
N LEU A 205 -1.32 17.84 27.32
CA LEU A 205 -2.19 16.79 27.81
C LEU A 205 -2.30 15.65 26.80
N ALA A 206 -2.36 15.96 25.50
CA ALA A 206 -2.28 14.97 24.43
C ALA A 206 -0.97 14.16 24.50
N GLN A 207 0.17 14.83 24.68
CA GLN A 207 1.45 14.16 24.88
C GLN A 207 1.43 13.27 26.13
N ARG A 208 0.84 13.72 27.23
CA ARG A 208 0.71 12.89 28.45
C ARG A 208 -0.12 11.62 28.24
N ILE A 209 -1.17 11.67 27.40
CA ILE A 209 -1.94 10.48 27.03
C ILE A 209 -1.05 9.50 26.27
N VAL A 210 -0.28 10.00 25.29
CA VAL A 210 0.63 9.16 24.50
C VAL A 210 1.77 8.61 25.35
N ASP A 211 2.38 9.43 26.21
CA ASP A 211 3.43 8.99 27.14
C ASP A 211 2.90 7.94 28.12
N TYR A 212 1.67 8.11 28.61
CA TYR A 212 1.04 7.14 29.51
C TYR A 212 0.87 5.79 28.81
N ARG A 213 0.28 5.76 27.60
CA ARG A 213 0.07 4.51 26.87
C ARG A 213 1.37 3.88 26.37
N ASN A 214 2.42 4.67 26.12
CA ASN A 214 3.72 4.16 25.68
C ASN A 214 4.62 3.68 26.84
N GLY A 215 4.09 3.62 28.06
CA GLY A 215 4.83 3.06 29.19
C GLY A 215 6.10 3.83 29.55
N THR A 216 7.16 3.09 29.88
CA THR A 216 8.40 3.63 30.43
C THR A 216 9.35 4.08 29.34
N ASP A 217 9.40 3.35 28.23
CA ASP A 217 10.32 3.65 27.13
C ASP A 217 9.81 4.79 26.21
N ARG A 218 8.52 5.13 26.31
CA ARG A 218 7.82 6.16 25.52
C ARG A 218 7.77 5.87 24.03
N ILE A 219 7.96 4.62 23.64
CA ILE A 219 7.92 4.16 22.25
C ILE A 219 6.64 3.37 22.05
N SER A 220 5.80 3.76 21.09
CA SER A 220 4.58 3.01 20.80
C SER A 220 4.88 1.66 20.16
N GLY A 221 4.10 0.64 20.49
CA GLY A 221 4.19 -0.69 19.91
C GLY A 221 5.19 -1.61 20.62
N THR A 222 5.50 -1.34 21.88
CA THR A 222 6.45 -2.12 22.68
C THR A 222 5.73 -2.94 23.75
N GLU A 223 6.46 -3.83 24.42
CA GLU A 223 5.89 -4.72 25.43
C GLU A 223 5.44 -4.00 26.71
N ASP A 224 5.98 -2.80 26.99
CA ASP A 224 5.64 -2.00 28.18
C ASP A 224 4.50 -0.99 27.96
N ASP A 225 3.89 -0.97 26.77
CA ASP A 225 2.71 -0.16 26.45
C ASP A 225 1.55 -0.44 27.43
N GLN A 226 1.00 0.63 28.02
CA GLN A 226 -0.14 0.63 28.93
C GLN A 226 -1.41 1.13 28.22
N ASN A 227 -1.92 0.35 27.28
CA ASN A 227 -3.10 0.71 26.51
C ASN A 227 -4.34 0.92 27.39
N PHE A 228 -5.21 1.82 26.94
CA PHE A 228 -6.48 2.09 27.59
C PHE A 228 -7.52 1.04 27.17
N PRO A 229 -8.07 0.23 28.11
CA PRO A 229 -9.11 -0.75 27.78
C PRO A 229 -10.49 -0.10 27.60
N SER A 230 -10.64 1.17 27.98
CA SER A 230 -11.86 1.94 27.80
C SER A 230 -11.54 3.44 27.80
N VAL A 231 -12.45 4.25 27.26
CA VAL A 231 -12.31 5.72 27.28
C VAL A 231 -12.32 6.26 28.73
N GLU A 232 -12.92 5.54 29.67
CA GLU A 232 -12.92 5.90 31.09
C GLU A 232 -11.52 5.84 31.72
N ALA A 233 -10.66 4.95 31.22
CA ALA A 233 -9.29 4.80 31.69
C ALA A 233 -8.42 6.05 31.46
N LEU A 234 -8.85 7.03 30.65
CA LEU A 234 -8.18 8.32 30.53
C LEU A 234 -8.10 9.08 31.86
N ARG A 235 -8.98 8.80 32.82
CA ARG A 235 -8.89 9.36 34.17
C ARG A 235 -7.64 8.95 34.93
N TRP A 236 -6.93 7.90 34.48
CA TRP A 236 -5.66 7.49 35.07
C TRP A 236 -4.51 8.43 34.66
N VAL A 237 -4.69 9.22 33.60
CA VAL A 237 -3.68 10.17 33.11
C VAL A 237 -3.60 11.38 34.05
N PRO A 238 -2.43 11.70 34.62
CA PRO A 238 -2.28 12.84 35.52
C PRO A 238 -2.67 14.17 34.87
N GLY A 239 -3.62 14.88 35.50
CA GLY A 239 -4.15 16.16 35.02
C GLY A 239 -5.38 16.03 34.13
N PHE A 240 -5.88 14.81 33.90
CA PHE A 240 -7.16 14.58 33.22
C PHE A 240 -8.31 14.64 34.23
N SER A 241 -9.17 15.66 34.11
CA SER A 241 -10.31 15.86 35.03
C SER A 241 -11.58 15.14 34.55
N ASP A 242 -12.51 14.87 35.46
CA ASP A 242 -13.82 14.28 35.12
C ASP A 242 -14.64 15.16 34.17
N HIS A 243 -14.56 16.48 34.32
CA HIS A 243 -15.24 17.41 33.42
C HIS A 243 -14.70 17.29 31.99
N LEU A 244 -13.38 17.25 31.84
CA LEU A 244 -12.74 17.07 30.54
C LEU A 244 -13.11 15.72 29.92
N TRP A 245 -13.11 14.65 30.72
CA TRP A 245 -13.57 13.33 30.28
C TRP A 245 -15.01 13.36 29.74
N GLN A 246 -15.94 14.00 30.46
CA GLN A 246 -17.36 14.08 30.03
C GLN A 246 -17.53 14.79 28.69
N ARG A 247 -16.69 15.78 28.40
CA ARG A 247 -16.73 16.56 27.16
C ARG A 247 -16.04 15.85 25.99
N LEU A 248 -14.96 15.12 26.25
CA LEU A 248 -14.18 14.42 25.23
C LEU A 248 -14.72 13.04 24.88
N ARG A 249 -15.41 12.34 25.78
CA ARG A 249 -15.93 10.99 25.54
C ARG A 249 -16.69 10.78 24.21
N PRO A 250 -17.44 11.76 23.64
CA PRO A 250 -18.14 11.55 22.38
C PRO A 250 -17.19 11.44 21.17
N TYR A 251 -15.99 12.00 21.28
CA TYR A 251 -14.99 12.03 20.21
C TYR A 251 -14.02 10.85 20.27
N LEU A 252 -14.02 10.07 21.35
CA LEU A 252 -12.98 9.08 21.64
C LEU A 252 -13.50 7.65 21.59
N ALA A 253 -12.63 6.74 21.18
CA ALA A 253 -12.82 5.31 21.18
C ALA A 253 -11.53 4.63 21.67
N VAL A 254 -11.63 3.34 22.00
CA VAL A 254 -10.47 2.47 22.24
C VAL A 254 -10.42 1.32 21.24
N HIS A 255 -11.51 1.10 20.50
CA HIS A 255 -11.69 0.07 19.49
C HIS A 255 -11.91 0.74 18.14
N SER A 256 -11.45 0.09 17.07
CA SER A 256 -11.49 0.57 15.70
C SER A 256 -12.16 -0.42 14.78
N ASP A 257 -12.99 0.09 13.86
CA ASP A 257 -13.71 -0.77 12.92
C ASP A 257 -13.12 -0.71 11.51
N THR A 258 -12.36 0.34 11.22
CA THR A 258 -11.91 0.66 9.87
C THR A 258 -10.39 0.66 9.78
N PHE A 259 -9.86 -0.12 8.84
CA PHE A 259 -8.42 -0.26 8.63
C PHE A 259 -8.06 -0.11 7.16
N THR A 260 -6.91 0.53 6.89
CA THR A 260 -6.27 0.52 5.59
C THR A 260 -5.16 -0.53 5.55
N ILE A 261 -5.24 -1.46 4.61
CA ILE A 261 -4.27 -2.52 4.39
C ILE A 261 -3.48 -2.20 3.12
N ARG A 262 -2.15 -2.13 3.21
CA ARG A 262 -1.23 -1.93 2.09
C ARG A 262 -0.31 -3.16 1.95
N ALA A 263 -0.65 -4.04 1.02
CA ALA A 263 0.09 -5.27 0.75
C ALA A 263 0.96 -5.15 -0.51
N LEU A 264 2.16 -5.73 -0.46
CA LEU A 264 3.08 -5.83 -1.60
C LEU A 264 3.31 -7.30 -1.97
N GLY A 265 2.87 -7.71 -3.15
CA GLY A 265 3.29 -8.97 -3.76
C GLY A 265 4.60 -8.78 -4.53
N ARG A 266 5.53 -9.71 -4.38
CA ARG A 266 6.84 -9.65 -5.03
C ARG A 266 7.22 -11.00 -5.63
N ILE A 267 7.67 -10.98 -6.89
CA ILE A 267 8.31 -12.11 -7.57
C ILE A 267 9.74 -11.72 -7.93
N VAL A 268 10.70 -12.60 -7.62
CA VAL A 268 12.10 -12.48 -7.99
C VAL A 268 12.49 -13.68 -8.84
N ARG A 269 13.05 -13.43 -10.04
CA ARG A 269 13.66 -14.44 -10.91
C ARG A 269 15.15 -14.16 -11.03
N ALA A 270 15.99 -15.20 -11.05
CA ALA A 270 17.42 -15.03 -11.20
C ALA A 270 17.75 -14.33 -12.54
N GLY A 271 18.55 -13.26 -12.48
CA GLY A 271 18.93 -12.47 -13.66
C GLY A 271 17.88 -11.49 -14.17
N ALA A 272 16.72 -11.35 -13.51
CA ALA A 272 15.67 -10.40 -13.87
C ALA A 272 15.40 -9.39 -12.75
N HIS A 273 14.84 -8.25 -13.13
CA HIS A 273 14.36 -7.26 -12.16
C HIS A 273 13.16 -7.81 -11.39
N PRO A 274 13.06 -7.60 -10.06
CA PRO A 274 11.91 -8.01 -9.28
C PRO A 274 10.62 -7.36 -9.80
N VAL A 275 9.59 -8.18 -10.00
CA VAL A 275 8.25 -7.71 -10.32
C VAL A 275 7.49 -7.53 -9.02
N ARG A 276 6.76 -6.42 -8.91
CA ARG A 276 6.00 -6.05 -7.72
C ARG A 276 4.59 -5.67 -8.14
N SER A 277 3.63 -5.96 -7.27
CA SER A 277 2.27 -5.41 -7.34
C SER A 277 1.87 -4.97 -5.95
N ARG A 278 1.23 -3.80 -5.84
CA ARG A 278 0.74 -3.24 -4.59
C ARG A 278 -0.78 -3.19 -4.62
N ILE A 279 -1.38 -3.69 -3.55
CA ILE A 279 -2.82 -3.54 -3.32
C ILE A 279 -3.00 -2.67 -2.07
N THR A 280 -3.91 -1.70 -2.16
CA THR A 280 -4.39 -0.91 -1.03
C THR A 280 -5.89 -1.10 -0.91
N VAL A 281 -6.33 -1.56 0.26
CA VAL A 281 -7.73 -1.83 0.57
C VAL A 281 -8.10 -1.12 1.85
N VAL A 282 -9.27 -0.50 1.88
CA VAL A 282 -9.87 -0.02 3.14
C VAL A 282 -11.06 -0.92 3.46
N ILE A 283 -11.07 -1.46 4.67
CA ILE A 283 -12.12 -2.36 5.14
C ILE A 283 -12.89 -1.75 6.31
N ASP A 284 -14.11 -2.25 6.53
CA ASP A 284 -14.92 -2.11 7.74
C ASP A 284 -15.20 -3.52 8.27
N ARG A 285 -14.67 -3.85 9.46
CA ARG A 285 -14.68 -5.20 10.03
C ARG A 285 -15.94 -5.54 10.83
N ARG A 286 -16.91 -4.62 10.97
CA ARG A 286 -18.16 -4.87 11.72
C ARG A 286 -19.09 -5.90 11.09
N ALA A 287 -18.93 -6.12 9.78
CA ALA A 287 -19.71 -7.10 9.03
C ALA A 287 -18.91 -8.39 8.80
N THR A 288 -19.60 -9.51 8.74
CA THR A 288 -19.03 -10.81 8.35
C THR A 288 -19.78 -11.32 7.12
N PRO A 289 -19.15 -11.42 5.93
CA PRO A 289 -17.74 -11.10 5.64
C PRO A 289 -17.44 -9.59 5.74
N VAL A 290 -16.17 -9.24 5.96
CA VAL A 290 -15.72 -7.84 6.07
C VAL A 290 -16.12 -7.03 4.85
N LYS A 291 -16.50 -5.77 5.07
CA LYS A 291 -16.93 -4.88 3.99
C LYS A 291 -15.74 -4.13 3.43
N ILE A 292 -15.49 -4.27 2.13
CA ILE A 292 -14.47 -3.47 1.43
C ILE A 292 -15.08 -2.10 1.08
N LEU A 293 -14.55 -1.03 1.65
CA LEU A 293 -14.95 0.36 1.39
C LEU A 293 -14.22 0.96 0.19
N PHE A 294 -12.98 0.53 -0.05
CA PHE A 294 -12.14 1.00 -1.13
C PHE A 294 -11.11 -0.05 -1.52
N ARG A 295 -10.75 -0.08 -2.81
CA ARG A 295 -9.70 -0.94 -3.35
C ARG A 295 -8.98 -0.22 -4.48
N ALA A 296 -7.65 -0.25 -4.45
CA ALA A 296 -6.80 0.21 -5.54
C ALA A 296 -5.62 -0.75 -5.73
N GLU A 297 -5.28 -0.99 -6.99
CA GLU A 297 -4.19 -1.87 -7.40
C GLU A 297 -3.19 -1.07 -8.24
N ARG A 298 -1.89 -1.25 -7.99
CA ARG A 298 -0.79 -0.56 -8.67
C ARG A 298 0.36 -1.49 -8.99
#